data_AF-A0A354BHG3-F1
#
_entry.id   AF-A0A354BHG3-F1
#
_cell.length_a   1.000
_cell.length_b   1.000
_cell.length_c   1.000
_cell.angle_alpha   90.00
_cell.angle_beta   90.00
_cell.angle_gamma   90.00
#
_symmetry.space_group_name_H-M   'P 1'
#
loop_
_entity.id
_entity.type
_entity.pdbx_description
1 polymer ?
#
loop_
_entity_poly.entity_id
_entity_poly.type
_entity_poly.pdbx_seq_one_letter_code
_entity_poly.pdbx_strand_id
1 'polypeptide(L)'
;GYKKCVEQCPYKKPMYRGTTRVSEKCIACYPRIEGKDPLTGGEPMETRCMAACVGKIRMQSLMRIGEDGLWAEDRWHPLYYA
;
A
#
# COMPACT_ATOMS: atom_id res chain seq x y z
N GLY A 1 9.52 -19.46 -7.77
CA GLY A 1 9.94 -18.05 -7.77
C GLY A 1 11.45 -17.95 -7.90
N TYR A 2 11.96 -17.44 -9.01
CA TYR A 2 13.40 -17.33 -9.34
C TYR A 2 14.22 -16.41 -8.42
N LYS A 3 13.60 -15.83 -7.39
CA LYS A 3 14.21 -14.93 -6.39
C LYS A 3 14.85 -13.65 -6.96
N LYS A 4 14.86 -13.46 -8.28
CA LYS A 4 15.35 -12.24 -8.94
C LYS A 4 14.61 -10.98 -8.49
N CYS A 5 13.32 -11.05 -8.20
CA CYS A 5 12.58 -9.92 -7.63
C CYS A 5 13.05 -9.53 -6.21
N VAL A 6 13.55 -10.48 -5.41
CA VAL A 6 14.12 -10.22 -4.08
C VAL A 6 15.50 -9.58 -4.21
N GLU A 7 16.29 -10.03 -5.18
CA GLU A 7 17.62 -9.47 -5.48
C GLU A 7 17.53 -8.03 -6.02
N GLN A 8 16.65 -7.80 -7.01
CA GLN A 8 16.53 -6.54 -7.74
C GLN A 8 15.89 -5.40 -6.94
N CYS A 9 15.04 -5.70 -5.95
CA CYS A 9 14.41 -4.64 -5.17
C CYS A 9 15.47 -3.95 -4.27
N PRO A 10 15.72 -2.64 -4.43
CA PRO A 10 16.74 -1.94 -3.64
C PRO A 10 16.42 -1.93 -2.15
N TYR A 11 15.12 -1.93 -1.81
CA TYR A 11 14.62 -1.91 -0.45
C TYR A 11 14.43 -3.30 0.17
N LYS A 12 14.74 -4.38 -0.56
CA LYS A 12 14.58 -5.77 -0.11
C LYS A 12 13.20 -6.08 0.50
N LYS A 13 12.14 -5.45 -0.02
CA LYS A 13 10.77 -5.60 0.48
C LYS A 13 10.13 -6.96 0.11
N PRO A 14 10.36 -7.55 -1.07
CA PRO A 14 9.86 -8.88 -1.38
C PRO A 14 10.60 -9.94 -0.56
N MET A 15 9.86 -10.88 0.03
CA MET A 15 10.40 -11.99 0.81
C MET A 15 10.07 -13.32 0.12
N TYR A 16 11.03 -14.25 0.07
CA TYR A 16 10.80 -15.56 -0.53
C TYR A 16 10.29 -16.56 0.51
N ARG A 17 9.13 -17.16 0.25
CA ARG A 17 8.55 -18.21 1.10
C ARG A 17 8.97 -19.59 0.59
N GLY A 18 9.78 -20.29 1.39
CA GLY A 18 10.35 -21.60 1.02
C GLY A 18 9.32 -22.72 0.86
N THR A 19 8.22 -22.67 1.61
CA THR A 19 7.17 -23.69 1.59
C THR A 19 6.31 -23.64 0.33
N THR A 20 5.82 -22.45 -0.05
CA THR A 20 5.03 -22.25 -1.29
C THR A 20 5.90 -22.05 -2.52
N ARG A 21 7.21 -21.84 -2.34
CA ARG A 21 8.17 -21.51 -3.40
C ARG A 21 7.82 -20.22 -4.17
N VAL A 22 7.07 -19.32 -3.53
CA VAL A 22 6.58 -18.03 -4.07
C VAL A 22 7.21 -16.88 -3.30
N SER A 23 7.45 -15.75 -3.97
CA SER A 23 7.86 -14.52 -3.31
C SER A 23 6.63 -13.68 -2.96
N GLU A 24 6.54 -13.23 -1.73
CA GLU A 24 5.44 -12.42 -1.19
C GLU A 24 5.95 -11.01 -0.88
N LYS A 25 5.07 -10.02 -0.93
CA LYS A 25 5.41 -8.62 -0.63
C LYS A 25 4.22 -7.90 0.02
N CYS A 26 4.47 -6.70 0.53
CA CYS A 26 3.38 -5.80 0.91
C CYS A 26 2.49 -5.50 -0.30
N ILE A 27 1.18 -5.70 -0.14
CA ILE A 27 0.15 -5.48 -1.17
C ILE A 27 -0.67 -4.22 -0.90
N ALA A 28 -0.17 -3.32 -0.03
CA ALA A 28 -0.89 -2.15 0.45
C ALA A 28 -2.32 -2.47 0.93
N CYS A 29 -2.54 -3.68 1.47
CA CYS A 29 -3.86 -4.18 1.88
C CYS A 29 -4.98 -3.89 0.87
N TYR A 30 -4.77 -4.09 -0.44
CA TYR A 30 -5.78 -3.77 -1.46
C TYR A 30 -7.21 -4.28 -1.14
N PRO A 31 -7.46 -5.46 -0.53
CA PRO A 31 -8.82 -5.88 -0.22
C PRO A 31 -9.52 -4.96 0.78
N ARG A 32 -8.78 -4.34 1.71
CA ARG A 32 -9.34 -3.38 2.65
C ARG A 32 -9.63 -2.04 2.01
N ILE A 33 -8.71 -1.56 1.17
CA ILE A 33 -8.88 -0.28 0.46
C ILE A 33 -10.09 -0.35 -0.48
N GLU A 34 -10.30 -1.50 -1.12
CA GLU A 34 -11.43 -1.72 -2.03
C GLU A 34 -12.73 -2.15 -1.32
N GLY A 35 -12.75 -2.28 0.01
CA GLY A 35 -13.92 -2.74 0.78
C GLY A 35 -14.29 -4.22 0.56
N LYS A 36 -13.40 -5.03 -0.01
CA LYS A 36 -13.59 -6.47 -0.27
C LYS A 36 -13.14 -7.36 0.88
N ASP A 37 -12.59 -6.79 1.96
CA ASP A 37 -12.23 -7.55 3.15
C ASP A 37 -13.53 -8.00 3.86
N PRO A 38 -13.71 -9.31 4.15
CA PRO A 38 -14.90 -9.82 4.85
C PRO A 38 -15.18 -9.12 6.18
N LEU A 39 -14.15 -8.56 6.82
CA LEU A 39 -14.26 -7.86 8.10
C LEU A 39 -14.75 -6.42 7.98
N THR A 40 -14.74 -5.82 6.79
CA THR A 40 -15.13 -4.41 6.59
C THR A 40 -16.60 -4.24 6.23
N GLY A 41 -17.35 -5.32 6.00
CA GLY A 41 -18.77 -5.22 5.65
C GLY A 41 -19.05 -4.48 4.34
N GLY A 42 -18.08 -4.40 3.42
CA GLY A 42 -18.19 -3.65 2.17
C GLY A 42 -17.62 -2.24 2.22
N GLU A 43 -17.23 -1.73 3.39
CA GLU A 43 -16.69 -0.38 3.52
C GLU A 43 -15.17 -0.34 3.26
N PRO A 44 -14.67 0.65 2.49
CA PRO A 44 -13.24 0.92 2.38
C PRO A 44 -12.62 1.25 3.74
N MET A 45 -11.51 0.60 4.06
CA MET A 45 -10.74 0.86 5.29
C MET A 45 -9.27 1.14 4.99
N GLU A 46 -8.62 1.82 5.93
CA GLU A 46 -7.18 2.04 5.92
C GLU A 46 -6.38 0.73 5.98
N THR A 47 -5.14 0.80 5.51
CA THR A 47 -4.18 -0.29 5.63
C THR A 47 -3.93 -0.68 7.09
N ARG A 48 -3.78 -1.98 7.33
CA ARG A 48 -3.69 -2.52 8.70
C ARG A 48 -2.53 -1.91 9.50
N CYS A 49 -1.40 -1.62 8.85
CA CYS A 49 -0.22 -1.03 9.50
C CYS A 49 -0.35 0.47 9.81
N MET A 50 -1.31 1.17 9.21
CA MET A 50 -1.64 2.57 9.52
C MET A 50 -2.72 2.63 10.60
N ALA A 51 -3.79 1.86 10.47
CA ALA A 51 -4.84 1.76 11.49
C ALA A 51 -4.28 1.34 12.87
N ALA A 52 -3.38 0.34 12.87
CA ALA A 52 -2.73 -0.15 14.09
C ALA A 52 -1.54 0.71 14.58
N CYS A 53 -1.22 1.82 13.91
CA CYS A 53 -0.13 2.70 14.33
C CYS A 53 -0.50 3.40 15.64
N VAL A 54 0.17 3.04 16.74
CA VAL A 54 -0.06 3.64 18.06
C VAL A 54 0.23 5.14 18.07
N GLY A 55 1.33 5.56 17.43
CA GLY A 55 1.73 6.96 17.38
C GLY A 55 0.94 7.83 16.40
N LYS A 56 0.02 7.26 15.61
CA LYS A 56 -0.79 7.97 14.61
C LYS A 56 0.01 8.90 13.67
N ILE A 57 1.26 8.54 13.41
CA ILE A 57 2.18 9.30 12.53
C ILE A 57 2.02 8.95 11.04
N ARG A 58 1.21 7.95 10.71
CA ARG A 58 1.03 7.45 9.34
C ARG A 58 -0.32 7.89 8.83
N MET A 59 -0.32 8.65 7.75
CA MET A 59 -1.52 9.10 7.06
C MET A 59 -1.61 8.38 5.72
N GLN A 60 -2.80 7.92 5.36
CA GLN A 60 -3.09 7.33 4.06
C GLN A 60 -4.03 8.23 3.29
N SER A 61 -3.78 8.40 2.00
CA SER A 61 -4.75 9.00 1.11
C SER A 61 -4.64 8.39 -0.29
N LEU A 62 -5.69 8.60 -1.08
CA LEU A 62 -5.58 8.46 -2.52
C LEU A 62 -4.93 9.73 -3.08
N MET A 63 -4.17 9.57 -4.15
CA MET A 63 -3.52 10.68 -4.83
C MET A 63 -3.82 10.55 -6.31
N ARG A 64 -4.38 11.60 -6.90
CA ARG A 64 -4.78 11.60 -8.31
C ARG A 64 -3.55 11.84 -9.19
N ILE A 65 -3.45 11.11 -10.28
CA ILE A 65 -2.44 11.32 -11.31
C ILE A 65 -3.08 12.16 -12.42
N GLY A 66 -2.39 13.22 -12.84
CA GLY A 66 -2.78 14.10 -13.94
C GLY A 66 -2.62 13.42 -15.30
N GLU A 67 -3.08 14.08 -16.36
CA GLU A 67 -2.97 13.58 -17.74
C GLU A 67 -1.51 13.49 -18.23
N ASP A 68 -0.62 14.26 -17.60
CA ASP A 68 0.83 14.27 -17.80
C ASP A 68 1.57 13.11 -17.09
N GLY A 69 0.84 12.28 -16.33
CA GLY A 69 1.42 11.20 -15.54
C GLY A 69 2.13 11.68 -14.26
N LEU A 70 2.07 12.98 -13.95
CA LEU A 70 2.54 13.55 -12.70
C LEU A 70 1.42 13.57 -11.66
N TRP A 71 1.77 13.90 -10.41
CA TRP A 71 0.75 14.10 -9.38
C TRP A 71 -0.11 15.30 -9.74
N ALA A 72 -1.44 15.12 -9.74
CA ALA A 72 -2.37 16.22 -9.98
C ALA A 72 -2.25 17.25 -8.84
N GLU A 73 -2.19 18.53 -9.19
CA GLU A 73 -2.15 19.60 -8.20
C GLU A 73 -3.50 19.66 -7.45
N ASP A 74 -3.50 19.32 -6.17
CA ASP A 74 -4.68 19.43 -5.31
C ASP A 74 -4.31 20.12 -3.99
N ARG A 75 -4.42 21.45 -3.98
CA ARG A 75 -4.08 22.29 -2.82
C ARG A 75 -4.97 22.06 -1.61
N TRP A 76 -6.13 21.45 -1.80
CA TRP A 76 -7.06 21.13 -0.72
C TRP A 76 -6.80 19.73 -0.15
N HIS A 77 -5.91 18.96 -0.77
CA HIS A 77 -5.53 17.65 -0.27
C HIS A 77 -4.75 17.79 1.04
N PRO A 78 -5.15 17.10 2.12
CA PRO A 78 -4.53 17.28 3.44
C PRO A 78 -3.05 16.88 3.49
N LEU A 79 -2.55 16.14 2.49
CA LEU A 79 -1.12 15.80 2.36
C LEU A 79 -0.37 16.66 1.32
N TYR A 80 -0.97 17.72 0.76
CA TYR A 80 -0.34 18.52 -0.30
C TYR A 80 0.89 19.31 0.19
N TYR A 81 0.85 19.80 1.44
CA TYR A 81 1.93 20.57 2.06
C TYR A 81 2.71 19.78 3.14
N ALA A 82 2.42 18.49 3.29
CA ALA A 82 2.98 17.64 4.33
C ALA A 82 4.34 17.03 3.93
#